data_AF-A0A2R9AMM9-F1
#
_entry.id   AF-A0A2R9AMM9-F1
#
_cell.length_a   1.000
_cell.length_b   1.000
_cell.length_c   1.000
_cell.angle_alpha   90.00
_cell.angle_beta   90.00
_cell.angle_gamma   90.00
#
_symmetry.space_group_name_H-M   'P 1'
#
loop_
_entity.id
_entity.type
_entity.pdbx_description
1 polymer ?
#
loop_
_entity_poly.entity_id
_entity_poly.type
_entity_poly.pdbx_seq_one_letter_code
_entity_poly.pdbx_strand_id
1 'polypeptide(L)'
;MTTSACSHLNKGIKQVYMSLPQGEKVQVMYIWIDGTGEGLHCKTWTLDSEPKCVEELPEGSFDGSSTLQSEGSNSDMYLIPAAMFKDPFRKDPNKLVLCEVFKHNRKPAETNLRHTCKWIIDVMSNQHPWFGMEQEYTLMGTNGHPFGWPSSVWEQTEPMAGTSWRLITAPACMLESGFENFKLDPVKESAWEIISGWLVSSCIVCVKTLE
;
A
#
# COMPACT_ATOMS: atom_id res chain seq x y z
N MET A 1 7.68 -23.66 15.10
CA MET A 1 7.45 -22.46 14.27
C MET A 1 5.97 -22.12 14.32
N THR A 2 5.61 -20.89 14.70
CA THR A 2 4.21 -20.48 14.84
C THR A 2 3.69 -20.02 13.49
N THR A 3 2.82 -20.83 12.89
CA THR A 3 2.20 -20.58 11.59
C THR A 3 0.70 -20.34 11.76
N SER A 4 0.08 -19.70 10.78
CA SER A 4 -1.37 -19.44 10.80
C SER A 4 -2.17 -20.74 10.78
N ALA A 5 -3.28 -20.79 11.53
CA ALA A 5 -4.22 -21.92 11.48
C ALA A 5 -4.69 -22.22 10.04
N CYS A 6 -4.92 -21.17 9.24
CA CYS A 6 -5.30 -21.31 7.83
C CYS A 6 -4.22 -22.02 7.00
N SER A 7 -2.94 -21.94 7.37
CA SER A 7 -1.86 -22.62 6.64
C SER A 7 -1.92 -24.15 6.75
N HIS A 8 -2.50 -24.68 7.84
CA HIS A 8 -2.66 -26.11 8.09
C HIS A 8 -3.87 -26.75 7.39
N LEU A 9 -4.77 -25.94 6.81
CA LEU A 9 -5.87 -26.46 6.00
C LEU A 9 -5.32 -27.22 4.78
N ASN A 10 -5.99 -28.29 4.38
CA ASN A 10 -5.59 -29.10 3.23
C ASN A 10 -5.66 -28.28 1.92
N LYS A 11 -4.48 -27.96 1.36
CA LYS A 11 -4.34 -27.16 0.14
C LYS A 11 -4.69 -27.93 -1.14
N GLY A 12 -4.59 -29.26 -1.11
CA GLY A 12 -5.00 -30.12 -2.22
C GLY A 12 -6.50 -29.99 -2.49
N ILE A 13 -7.33 -29.91 -1.44
CA ILE A 13 -8.78 -29.70 -1.59
C ILE A 13 -9.05 -28.37 -2.29
N LYS A 14 -8.41 -27.27 -1.86
CA LYS A 14 -8.53 -25.97 -2.55
C LYS A 14 -8.15 -26.11 -4.03
N GLN A 15 -7.06 -26.81 -4.33
CA GLN A 15 -6.58 -26.98 -5.70
C GLN A 15 -7.59 -27.71 -6.59
N VAL A 16 -8.31 -28.71 -6.06
CA VAL A 16 -9.37 -29.41 -6.79
C VAL A 16 -10.44 -28.41 -7.26
N TYR A 17 -10.94 -27.54 -6.38
CA TYR A 17 -11.93 -26.52 -6.75
C TYR A 17 -11.37 -25.47 -7.70
N MET A 18 -10.14 -25.02 -7.49
CA MET A 18 -9.48 -24.04 -8.37
C MET A 18 -9.17 -24.58 -9.77
N SER A 19 -9.22 -25.90 -9.98
CA SER A 19 -9.02 -26.53 -11.28
C SER A 19 -10.30 -26.71 -12.10
N LEU A 20 -11.46 -26.42 -11.51
CA LEU A 20 -12.72 -26.48 -12.22
C LEU A 20 -12.74 -25.43 -13.34
N PRO A 21 -13.26 -25.77 -14.54
CA PRO A 21 -13.44 -24.78 -15.60
C PRO A 21 -14.43 -23.71 -15.13
N GLN A 22 -14.00 -22.45 -15.05
CA GLN A 22 -14.79 -21.36 -14.47
C GLN A 22 -15.96 -20.87 -15.37
N GLY A 23 -15.96 -21.26 -16.65
CA GLY A 23 -16.91 -20.76 -17.65
C GLY A 23 -16.52 -19.38 -18.18
N GLU A 24 -17.52 -18.61 -18.60
CA GLU A 24 -17.34 -17.32 -19.31
C GLU A 24 -17.22 -16.11 -18.37
N LYS A 25 -17.72 -16.25 -17.13
CA LYS A 25 -17.68 -15.17 -16.14
C LYS A 25 -16.26 -14.93 -15.65
N VAL A 26 -15.96 -13.69 -15.32
CA VAL A 26 -14.62 -13.25 -14.94
C VAL A 26 -14.64 -12.66 -13.54
N GLN A 27 -13.67 -13.05 -12.70
CA GLN A 27 -13.51 -12.48 -11.37
C GLN A 27 -12.52 -11.32 -11.42
N VAL A 28 -12.92 -10.20 -10.84
CA VAL A 28 -12.08 -9.00 -10.76
C VAL A 28 -11.95 -8.58 -9.31
N MET A 29 -10.72 -8.65 -8.79
CA MET A 29 -10.42 -8.24 -7.41
C MET A 29 -9.94 -6.79 -7.39
N TYR A 30 -10.73 -5.89 -6.80
CA TYR A 30 -10.27 -4.52 -6.60
C TYR A 30 -9.50 -4.46 -5.30
N ILE A 31 -8.43 -3.67 -5.31
CA ILE A 31 -7.46 -3.50 -4.24
C ILE A 31 -7.33 -2.00 -4.00
N TRP A 32 -7.36 -1.58 -2.74
CA TRP A 32 -7.19 -0.18 -2.36
C TRP A 32 -6.47 -0.04 -1.02
N ILE A 33 -5.99 1.17 -0.75
CA ILE A 33 -5.31 1.55 0.49
C ILE A 33 -6.36 2.06 1.50
N ASP A 34 -6.26 1.64 2.75
CA ASP A 34 -7.18 2.07 3.83
C ASP A 34 -6.81 3.41 4.46
N GLY A 35 -7.48 3.75 5.57
CA GLY A 35 -7.30 4.99 6.30
C GLY A 35 -5.98 5.09 7.06
N THR A 36 -5.24 3.97 7.23
CA THR A 36 -3.90 4.01 7.82
C THR A 36 -2.85 4.50 6.82
N GLY A 37 -3.13 4.38 5.52
CA GLY A 37 -2.16 4.66 4.45
C GLY A 37 -1.18 3.52 4.17
N GLU A 38 -1.20 2.45 4.97
CA GLU A 38 -0.30 1.29 4.86
C GLU A 38 -1.06 0.00 4.56
N GLY A 39 -2.26 -0.16 5.13
CA GLY A 39 -3.10 -1.34 4.96
C GLY A 39 -3.73 -1.44 3.57
N LEU A 40 -3.71 -2.65 3.00
CA LEU A 40 -4.40 -2.98 1.76
C LEU A 40 -5.69 -3.75 2.06
N HIS A 41 -6.79 -3.32 1.42
CA HIS A 41 -8.06 -4.04 1.43
C HIS A 41 -8.39 -4.49 0.02
N CYS A 42 -9.17 -5.55 -0.09
CA CYS A 42 -9.62 -6.04 -1.37
C CYS A 42 -10.99 -6.72 -1.29
N LYS A 43 -11.70 -6.70 -2.43
CA LYS A 43 -12.90 -7.51 -2.63
C LYS A 43 -13.07 -7.86 -4.10
N THR A 44 -13.89 -8.85 -4.39
CA THR A 44 -14.03 -9.41 -5.75
C THR A 44 -15.44 -9.22 -6.27
N TRP A 45 -15.54 -8.80 -7.54
CA TRP A 45 -16.76 -8.76 -8.32
C TRP A 45 -16.69 -9.79 -9.45
N THR A 46 -17.86 -10.15 -9.96
CA THR A 46 -17.99 -10.98 -11.15
C THR A 46 -18.43 -10.10 -12.30
N LEU A 47 -17.72 -10.18 -13.42
CA LEU A 47 -18.09 -9.55 -14.69
C LEU A 47 -18.57 -10.61 -15.68
N ASP A 48 -19.38 -10.17 -16.63
CA ASP A 48 -19.96 -11.04 -17.66
C ASP A 48 -18.96 -11.47 -18.72
N SER A 49 -17.88 -10.71 -18.91
CA SER A 49 -16.82 -10.99 -19.88
C SER A 49 -15.48 -10.42 -19.41
N GLU A 50 -14.39 -10.83 -20.08
CA GLU A 50 -13.04 -10.36 -19.76
C GLU A 50 -12.83 -8.90 -20.21
N PRO A 51 -12.51 -7.98 -19.29
CA PRO A 51 -12.24 -6.59 -19.64
C PRO A 51 -10.90 -6.47 -20.37
N LYS A 52 -10.88 -5.68 -21.45
CA LYS A 52 -9.68 -5.47 -22.29
C LYS A 52 -8.80 -4.34 -21.79
N CYS A 53 -9.40 -3.33 -21.15
CA CYS A 53 -8.70 -2.19 -20.59
C CYS A 53 -9.36 -1.72 -19.28
N VAL A 54 -8.68 -0.82 -18.56
CA VAL A 54 -9.13 -0.36 -17.24
C VAL A 54 -10.41 0.46 -17.32
N GLU A 55 -10.65 1.12 -18.47
CA GLU A 55 -11.82 1.96 -18.73
C GLU A 55 -13.12 1.16 -18.90
N GLU A 56 -13.03 -0.15 -19.18
CA GLU A 56 -14.18 -1.05 -19.25
C GLU A 56 -14.65 -1.52 -17.86
N LEU A 57 -13.86 -1.27 -16.81
CA LEU A 57 -14.18 -1.69 -15.46
C LEU A 57 -15.17 -0.72 -14.79
N PRO A 58 -16.24 -1.22 -14.15
CA PRO A 58 -17.19 -0.37 -13.44
C PRO A 58 -16.58 0.27 -12.18
N GLU A 59 -17.08 1.44 -11.79
CA GLU A 59 -16.77 1.99 -10.47
C GLU A 59 -17.31 1.06 -9.37
N GLY A 60 -16.51 0.85 -8.34
CA GLY A 60 -16.92 0.14 -7.13
C GLY A 60 -17.31 1.11 -6.02
N SER A 61 -17.95 0.59 -4.99
CA SER A 61 -18.11 1.29 -3.71
C SER A 61 -17.77 0.37 -2.55
N PHE A 62 -17.47 0.89 -1.37
CA PHE A 62 -17.31 0.12 -0.13
C PHE A 62 -17.65 0.98 1.09
N ASP A 63 -17.82 0.33 2.24
CA ASP A 63 -18.06 0.99 3.52
C ASP A 63 -16.74 1.42 4.17
N GLY A 64 -16.48 2.73 4.15
CA GLY A 64 -15.27 3.36 4.69
C GLY A 64 -15.20 3.39 6.22
N SER A 65 -16.30 3.10 6.92
CA SER A 65 -16.31 3.10 8.39
C SER A 65 -15.51 1.92 8.96
N SER A 66 -15.47 0.82 8.21
CA SER A 66 -14.71 -0.38 8.56
C SER A 66 -13.21 -0.30 8.18
N THR A 67 -12.79 0.79 7.54
CA THR A 67 -11.42 0.97 7.03
C THR A 67 -10.75 2.25 7.54
N LEU A 68 -11.34 2.90 8.55
CA LEU A 68 -10.85 4.18 9.13
C LEU A 68 -10.86 5.36 8.14
N GLN A 69 -11.78 5.38 7.17
CA GLN A 69 -11.82 6.40 6.11
C GLN A 69 -13.08 7.26 6.12
N SER A 70 -14.10 6.89 6.89
CA SER A 70 -15.33 7.67 7.04
C SER A 70 -15.95 7.50 8.42
N GLU A 71 -16.62 8.53 8.92
CA GLU A 71 -17.39 8.49 10.17
C GLU A 71 -18.89 8.60 9.90
N GLY A 72 -19.70 8.02 10.79
CA GLY A 72 -21.12 8.37 10.93
C GLY A 72 -22.05 7.80 9.86
N SER A 73 -23.04 8.62 9.45
CA SER A 73 -24.21 8.22 8.63
C SER A 73 -23.95 8.14 7.14
N ASN A 74 -22.78 8.56 6.65
CA ASN A 74 -22.42 8.55 5.24
C ASN A 74 -21.05 7.91 5.03
N SER A 75 -21.04 6.58 5.10
CA SER A 75 -19.81 5.79 5.06
C SER A 75 -19.44 5.27 3.68
N ASP A 76 -20.29 5.49 2.68
CA ASP A 76 -20.03 5.04 1.32
C ASP A 76 -18.84 5.79 0.71
N MET A 77 -17.87 5.01 0.25
CA MET A 77 -16.71 5.46 -0.51
C MET A 77 -16.68 4.81 -1.88
N TYR A 78 -16.07 5.48 -2.85
CA TYR A 78 -15.98 5.03 -4.23
C TYR A 78 -14.59 4.51 -4.56
N LEU A 79 -14.55 3.46 -5.37
CA LEU A 79 -13.35 2.87 -5.94
C LEU A 79 -13.32 3.15 -7.43
N ILE A 80 -12.32 3.90 -7.87
CA ILE A 80 -12.10 4.24 -9.28
C ILE A 80 -10.94 3.38 -9.79
N PRO A 81 -11.18 2.45 -10.74
CA PRO A 81 -10.14 1.64 -11.37
C PRO A 81 -9.00 2.51 -11.93
N ALA A 82 -7.76 2.18 -11.57
CA ALA A 82 -6.58 2.98 -11.91
C ALA A 82 -5.51 2.19 -12.67
N ALA A 83 -5.33 0.91 -12.34
CA ALA A 83 -4.44 0.00 -13.06
C ALA A 83 -4.97 -1.43 -12.99
N MET A 84 -4.81 -2.20 -14.07
CA MET A 84 -5.31 -3.57 -14.18
C MET A 84 -4.16 -4.54 -14.49
N PHE A 85 -4.18 -5.69 -13.83
CA PHE A 85 -3.19 -6.76 -13.97
C PHE A 85 -3.87 -8.13 -14.06
N LYS A 86 -3.17 -9.13 -14.57
CA LYS A 86 -3.62 -10.53 -14.52
C LYS A 86 -3.58 -11.03 -13.07
N ASP A 87 -4.58 -11.81 -12.67
CA ASP A 87 -4.64 -12.40 -11.33
C ASP A 87 -3.80 -13.69 -11.26
N PRO A 88 -2.65 -13.71 -10.53
CA PRO A 88 -1.83 -14.91 -10.42
C PRO A 88 -2.43 -15.98 -9.49
N PHE A 89 -3.40 -15.62 -8.65
CA PHE A 89 -4.04 -16.53 -7.69
C PHE A 89 -5.20 -17.29 -8.32
N ARG A 90 -5.94 -16.64 -9.24
CA ARG A 90 -7.09 -17.21 -9.94
C ARG A 90 -6.83 -17.51 -11.43
N LYS A 91 -5.70 -17.03 -11.97
CA LYS A 91 -5.27 -17.16 -13.38
C LYS A 91 -6.19 -16.40 -14.35
N ASP A 92 -5.76 -16.34 -15.62
CA ASP A 92 -6.60 -15.81 -16.70
C ASP A 92 -7.93 -16.59 -16.79
N PRO A 93 -9.06 -15.92 -17.07
CA PRO A 93 -9.21 -14.52 -17.50
C PRO A 93 -9.30 -13.49 -16.34
N ASN A 94 -9.09 -13.90 -15.09
CA ASN A 94 -9.34 -13.07 -13.91
C ASN A 94 -8.31 -11.93 -13.73
N LYS A 95 -8.73 -10.84 -13.08
CA LYS A 95 -7.95 -9.59 -12.98
C LYS A 95 -7.77 -9.11 -11.54
N LEU A 96 -6.64 -8.48 -11.28
CA LEU A 96 -6.42 -7.59 -10.13
C LEU A 96 -6.53 -6.14 -10.61
N VAL A 97 -7.18 -5.30 -9.82
CA VAL A 97 -7.42 -3.89 -10.15
C VAL A 97 -7.01 -3.03 -8.97
N LEU A 98 -6.00 -2.20 -9.15
CA LEU A 98 -5.66 -1.17 -8.17
C LEU A 98 -6.60 0.02 -8.36
N CYS A 99 -7.18 0.52 -7.27
CA CYS A 99 -8.16 1.59 -7.29
C CYS A 99 -7.69 2.83 -6.52
N GLU A 100 -8.10 3.99 -7.01
CA GLU A 100 -8.16 5.21 -6.21
C GLU A 100 -9.42 5.23 -5.35
N VAL A 101 -9.32 5.86 -4.17
CA VAL A 101 -10.42 5.99 -3.23
C VAL A 101 -10.93 7.43 -3.21
N PHE A 102 -12.24 7.59 -3.35
CA PHE A 102 -12.94 8.86 -3.26
C PHE A 102 -14.07 8.79 -2.23
N LYS A 103 -14.33 9.92 -1.58
CA LYS A 103 -15.43 10.07 -0.62
C LYS A 103 -16.77 10.19 -1.33
N HIS A 104 -17.85 10.13 -0.55
CA HIS A 104 -19.22 10.36 -1.03
C HIS A 104 -19.40 11.65 -1.88
N ASN A 105 -18.62 12.70 -1.60
CA ASN A 105 -18.64 13.99 -2.30
C ASN A 105 -17.68 14.05 -3.50
N ARG A 106 -17.16 12.91 -3.97
CA ARG A 106 -16.19 12.77 -5.08
C ARG A 106 -14.87 13.51 -4.87
N LYS A 107 -14.53 13.89 -3.64
CA LYS A 107 -13.17 14.32 -3.28
C LYS A 107 -12.28 13.11 -2.98
N PRO A 108 -10.97 13.16 -3.27
CA PRO A 108 -10.06 12.08 -2.91
C PRO A 108 -10.07 11.84 -1.40
N ALA A 109 -9.92 10.58 -0.99
CA ALA A 109 -9.68 10.25 0.42
C ALA A 109 -8.34 10.83 0.88
N GLU A 110 -8.17 11.03 2.19
CA GLU A 110 -6.94 11.54 2.79
C GLU A 110 -5.70 10.73 2.38
N THR A 111 -5.86 9.41 2.29
CA THR A 111 -4.78 8.48 1.92
C THR A 111 -4.66 8.26 0.40
N ASN A 112 -5.47 8.92 -0.43
CA ASN A 112 -5.34 8.87 -1.88
C ASN A 112 -4.24 9.82 -2.38
N LEU A 113 -2.99 9.43 -2.17
CA LEU A 113 -1.81 10.16 -2.62
C LEU A 113 -1.58 10.05 -4.14
N ARG A 114 -2.16 9.03 -4.79
CA ARG A 114 -2.06 8.84 -6.24
C ARG A 114 -2.67 10.01 -6.99
N HIS A 115 -3.77 10.57 -6.51
CA HIS A 115 -4.48 11.66 -7.17
C HIS A 115 -3.55 12.85 -7.48
N THR A 116 -2.85 13.35 -6.46
CA THR A 116 -1.89 14.45 -6.60
C THR A 116 -0.62 14.01 -7.34
N CYS A 117 -0.10 12.80 -7.04
CA CYS A 117 1.09 12.27 -7.71
C CYS A 117 0.91 12.17 -9.23
N LYS A 118 -0.24 11.67 -9.69
CA LYS A 118 -0.57 11.57 -11.12
C LYS A 118 -0.53 12.95 -11.79
N TRP A 119 -1.11 13.97 -11.17
CA TRP A 119 -1.08 15.32 -11.71
C TRP A 119 0.36 15.86 -11.89
N ILE A 120 1.24 15.64 -10.90
CA ILE A 120 2.65 16.05 -10.99
C ILE A 120 3.37 15.33 -12.14
N ILE A 121 3.19 14.00 -12.24
CA ILE A 121 3.81 13.20 -13.29
C ILE A 121 3.31 13.61 -14.68
N ASP A 122 2.03 13.96 -14.82
CA ASP A 122 1.47 14.42 -16.09
C ASP A 122 2.10 15.77 -16.52
N VAL A 123 2.30 16.70 -15.58
CA VAL A 123 2.96 17.99 -15.82
C VAL A 123 4.43 17.81 -16.24
N MET A 124 5.13 16.84 -15.68
CA MET A 124 6.54 16.55 -15.96
C MET A 124 6.75 15.47 -17.03
N SER A 125 5.70 15.09 -17.75
CA SER A 125 5.71 13.96 -18.69
C SER A 125 6.77 14.09 -19.80
N ASN A 126 7.13 15.32 -20.17
CA ASN A 126 8.17 15.63 -21.16
C ASN A 126 9.60 15.28 -20.70
N GLN A 127 9.84 15.11 -19.40
CA GLN A 127 11.15 14.72 -18.87
C GLN A 127 11.36 13.21 -18.80
N HIS A 128 10.31 12.43 -19.07
CA HIS A 128 10.34 10.97 -19.01
C HIS A 128 10.98 10.40 -17.72
N PRO A 129 10.51 10.82 -16.52
CA PRO A 129 11.13 10.40 -15.27
C PRO A 129 11.00 8.89 -15.06
N TRP A 130 12.10 8.22 -14.71
CA TRP A 130 12.14 6.78 -14.42
C TRP A 130 12.44 6.54 -12.94
N PHE A 131 11.74 5.58 -12.36
CA PHE A 131 11.85 5.25 -10.94
C PHE A 131 12.15 3.76 -10.76
N GLY A 132 13.08 3.45 -9.87
CA GLY A 132 13.33 2.10 -9.35
C GLY A 132 13.19 2.12 -7.83
N MET A 133 12.47 1.15 -7.28
CA MET A 133 12.27 1.01 -5.84
C MET A 133 12.71 -0.38 -5.39
N GLU A 134 13.48 -0.43 -4.30
CA GLU A 134 13.94 -1.68 -3.68
C GLU A 134 13.06 -1.96 -2.45
N GLN A 135 12.14 -2.92 -2.58
CA GLN A 135 11.22 -3.27 -1.49
C GLN A 135 11.85 -4.35 -0.59
N GLU A 136 12.42 -3.92 0.52
CA GLU A 136 12.82 -4.84 1.60
C GLU A 136 11.61 -5.26 2.45
N TYR A 137 11.66 -6.47 2.99
CA TYR A 137 10.65 -6.99 3.93
C TYR A 137 11.21 -8.16 4.75
N THR A 138 10.63 -8.39 5.94
CA THR A 138 10.99 -9.51 6.82
C THR A 138 9.81 -10.46 6.97
N LEU A 139 10.05 -11.76 6.79
CA LEU A 139 9.03 -12.80 7.00
C LEU A 139 8.88 -13.09 8.50
N MET A 140 7.65 -13.02 8.99
CA MET A 140 7.32 -13.20 10.41
C MET A 140 6.38 -14.39 10.60
N GLY A 141 6.54 -15.11 11.70
CA GLY A 141 5.54 -16.05 12.22
C GLY A 141 4.35 -15.31 12.83
N THR A 142 3.26 -16.04 13.10
CA THR A 142 2.03 -15.42 13.66
C THR A 142 2.18 -14.93 15.10
N ASN A 143 3.27 -15.30 15.77
CA ASN A 143 3.67 -14.76 17.08
C ASN A 143 4.50 -13.47 16.98
N GLY A 144 4.68 -12.90 15.79
CA GLY A 144 5.48 -11.69 15.59
C GLY A 144 6.99 -11.90 15.67
N HIS A 145 7.44 -13.15 15.56
CA HIS A 145 8.86 -13.49 15.57
C HIS A 145 9.36 -13.81 14.15
N PRO A 146 10.62 -13.50 13.78
CA PRO A 146 11.15 -13.83 12.47
C PRO A 146 10.96 -15.31 12.11
N PHE A 147 10.50 -15.57 10.88
CA PHE A 147 10.24 -16.91 10.40
C PHE A 147 11.55 -17.71 10.28
N GLY A 148 11.56 -18.96 10.76
CA GLY A 148 12.73 -19.85 10.71
C GLY A 148 13.78 -19.64 11.80
N TRP A 149 13.68 -18.58 12.61
CA TRP A 149 14.59 -18.38 13.74
C TRP A 149 14.31 -19.36 14.89
N PRO A 150 15.33 -19.75 15.70
CA PRO A 150 15.13 -20.67 16.82
C PRO A 150 14.31 -20.02 17.94
N SER A 151 13.33 -20.75 18.48
CA SER A 151 12.45 -20.23 19.54
C SER A 151 13.18 -19.81 20.83
N SER A 152 14.31 -20.46 21.15
CA SER A 152 15.02 -20.27 22.42
C SER A 152 15.86 -18.99 22.50
N VAL A 153 16.03 -18.25 21.40
CA VAL A 153 16.90 -17.06 21.38
C VAL A 153 16.19 -15.82 21.92
N TRP A 154 14.87 -15.88 22.12
CA TRP A 154 14.06 -14.71 22.52
C TRP A 154 13.36 -14.85 23.87
N GLU A 155 13.53 -15.97 24.56
CA GLU A 155 12.82 -16.20 25.82
C GLU A 155 13.52 -15.55 27.04
N GLN A 156 14.61 -14.79 26.86
CA GLN A 156 15.27 -14.07 27.95
C GLN A 156 15.87 -12.72 27.50
N THR A 157 15.02 -11.70 27.40
CA THR A 157 15.37 -10.39 27.95
C THR A 157 14.15 -9.86 28.69
N GLU A 158 14.11 -10.10 30.01
CA GLU A 158 13.55 -9.11 30.93
C GLU A 158 14.03 -7.72 30.49
N PRO A 159 13.19 -6.67 30.50
CA PRO A 159 13.64 -5.34 30.15
C PRO A 159 14.70 -4.92 31.17
N MET A 160 15.98 -5.08 30.81
CA MET A 160 17.09 -4.46 31.53
C MET A 160 16.76 -2.97 31.59
N ALA A 161 16.55 -2.46 32.81
CA ALA A 161 16.30 -1.06 33.07
C ALA A 161 17.41 -0.23 32.38
N GLY A 162 17.08 0.36 31.22
CA GLY A 162 18.03 1.16 30.43
C GLY A 162 17.95 1.01 28.91
N THR A 163 17.39 -0.06 28.36
CA THR A 163 17.22 -0.20 26.89
C THR A 163 15.86 -0.78 26.54
N SER A 164 14.89 0.11 26.39
CA SER A 164 13.57 -0.19 25.81
C SER A 164 13.64 0.05 24.31
N TRP A 165 13.70 -1.01 23.52
CA TRP A 165 13.28 -0.93 22.12
C TRP A 165 11.75 -0.99 22.10
N ARG A 166 11.10 0.17 22.21
CA ARG A 166 9.67 0.26 21.89
C ARG A 166 9.50 0.05 20.38
N LEU A 167 8.55 -0.77 19.99
CA LEU A 167 7.96 -0.65 18.65
C LEU A 167 7.27 0.71 18.63
N ILE A 168 7.89 1.71 18.01
CA ILE A 168 7.28 3.01 17.79
C ILE A 168 6.33 2.84 16.60
N THR A 169 5.07 2.49 16.87
CA THR A 169 3.97 2.89 15.99
C THR A 169 3.60 4.32 16.36
N ALA A 170 4.48 5.26 16.02
CA ALA A 170 4.24 6.70 16.08
C ALA A 170 5.06 7.34 14.96
N PRO A 171 4.61 8.46 14.39
CA PRO A 171 5.30 9.08 13.27
C PRO A 171 6.73 9.44 13.69
N ALA A 172 7.71 8.93 12.94
CA ALA A 172 9.10 9.38 12.98
C ALA A 172 9.23 10.88 12.60
N CYS A 173 8.97 11.78 13.56
CA CYS A 173 9.46 13.16 13.55
C CYS A 173 9.22 13.83 14.90
N MET A 174 10.19 13.76 15.82
CA MET A 174 10.37 14.71 16.94
C MET A 174 11.86 14.67 17.30
N LEU A 175 12.67 15.44 16.57
CA LEU A 175 13.97 15.91 17.04
C LEU A 175 13.75 17.38 17.42
N GLU A 176 13.85 17.68 18.71
CA GLU A 176 13.85 19.04 19.23
C GLU A 176 15.01 19.83 18.59
N SER A 177 14.67 20.92 17.91
CA SER A 177 15.63 21.84 17.30
C SER A 177 16.25 22.74 18.38
N GLY A 178 17.36 22.30 18.95
CA GLY A 178 18.26 23.15 19.73
C GLY A 178 19.42 23.66 18.88
N PHE A 179 19.19 24.59 17.96
CA PHE A 179 20.24 25.41 17.33
C PHE A 179 19.66 26.78 16.94
N GLU A 180 19.86 27.75 17.82
CA GLU A 180 19.64 29.17 17.54
C GLU A 180 20.80 29.73 16.69
N ASN A 181 20.44 30.66 15.80
CA ASN A 181 21.29 31.60 15.05
C ASN A 181 21.99 31.11 13.78
N PHE A 182 21.30 31.24 12.64
CA PHE A 182 21.93 31.73 11.40
C PHE A 182 21.00 32.72 10.67
N LYS A 183 21.56 33.88 10.32
CA LYS A 183 20.93 34.95 9.53
C LYS A 183 20.77 34.53 8.08
N LEU A 184 19.62 34.84 7.48
CA LEU A 184 19.37 34.78 6.04
C LEU A 184 20.06 35.96 5.33
N ASP A 185 20.91 35.66 4.34
CA ASP A 185 21.32 36.63 3.31
C ASP A 185 20.63 36.27 1.99
N PRO A 186 20.16 37.27 1.20
CA PRO A 186 19.45 37.02 -0.05
C PRO A 186 20.44 36.93 -1.23
N VAL A 187 20.09 36.07 -2.19
CA VAL A 187 20.65 35.95 -3.56
C VAL A 187 21.90 35.07 -3.71
N LYS A 188 21.67 33.83 -4.19
CA LYS A 188 22.19 33.33 -5.49
C LYS A 188 21.53 32.01 -5.87
N GLU A 189 21.30 31.87 -7.17
CA GLU A 189 20.60 30.80 -7.88
C GLU A 189 21.17 29.40 -7.60
N SER A 190 20.34 28.38 -7.87
CA SER A 190 20.62 26.93 -7.92
C SER A 190 20.80 26.19 -6.58
N ALA A 191 19.69 25.98 -5.89
CA ALA A 191 19.50 24.79 -5.05
C ALA A 191 17.99 24.53 -4.98
N TRP A 192 17.53 23.42 -5.57
CA TRP A 192 16.19 22.91 -5.28
C TRP A 192 16.21 22.41 -3.83
N GLU A 193 15.77 23.25 -2.91
CA GLU A 193 15.53 22.88 -1.53
C GLU A 193 14.51 21.74 -1.48
N ILE A 194 14.92 20.68 -0.81
CA ILE A 194 14.15 19.47 -0.55
C ILE A 194 13.00 19.84 0.40
N ILE A 195 11.83 20.12 -0.16
CA ILE A 195 10.57 20.09 0.59
C ILE A 195 10.07 18.64 0.54
N SER A 196 10.70 17.77 1.33
CA SER A 196 10.21 16.41 1.54
C SER A 196 9.91 16.22 3.03
N GLY A 197 8.77 16.77 3.46
CA GLY A 197 8.10 16.28 4.66
C GLY A 197 7.48 14.92 4.35
N TRP A 198 8.31 13.88 4.32
CA TRP A 198 7.84 12.50 4.16
C TRP A 198 8.32 11.68 5.36
N LEU A 199 7.34 11.26 6.15
CA LEU A 199 7.46 10.12 7.05
C LEU A 199 7.55 8.86 6.20
N VAL A 200 8.73 8.29 6.06
CA VAL A 200 8.87 6.99 5.41
C VAL A 200 9.82 6.11 6.23
N SER A 201 9.32 4.93 6.57
CA SER A 201 10.12 3.72 6.69
C SER A 201 11.08 3.65 5.49
N SER A 202 12.36 3.41 5.72
CA SER A 202 13.44 3.57 4.75
C SER A 202 13.13 2.93 3.39
N CYS A 203 12.72 3.74 2.41
CA CYS A 203 12.73 3.42 0.99
C CYS A 203 13.79 4.30 0.32
N ILE A 204 14.85 3.71 -0.22
CA ILE A 204 15.83 4.45 -1.03
C ILE A 204 15.22 4.62 -2.42
N VAL A 205 14.92 5.86 -2.81
CA VAL A 205 14.49 6.20 -4.17
C VAL A 205 15.70 6.73 -4.93
N CYS A 206 16.19 5.95 -5.89
CA CYS A 206 17.24 6.39 -6.81
C CYS A 206 16.61 7.02 -8.05
N VAL A 207 16.79 8.34 -8.22
CA VAL A 207 16.41 9.05 -9.46
C VAL A 207 17.64 9.15 -10.36
N LYS A 208 17.55 8.60 -11.57
CA LYS A 208 18.58 8.78 -12.60
C LYS A 208 18.02 9.64 -13.72
N THR A 209 18.49 10.87 -13.84
CA THR A 209 18.28 11.71 -15.03
C THR A 209 19.24 11.23 -16.13
N LEU A 210 18.70 10.91 -17.30
CA LEU A 210 19.50 10.74 -18.51
C LEU A 210 19.70 12.14 -19.10
N GLU A 211 20.96 12.60 -19.17
CA GLU A 211 21.36 13.79 -19.95
C GLU A 211 21.34 13.51 -21.45
#